data_AF-A0A093NEJ0-F1
#
_entry.id   AF-A0A093NEJ0-F1
#
_cell.length_a   1.000
_cell.length_b   1.000
_cell.length_c   1.000
_cell.angle_alpha   90.00
_cell.angle_beta   90.00
_cell.angle_gamma   90.00
#
_symmetry.space_group_name_H-M   'P 1'
#
loop_
_entity.id
_entity.type
_entity.pdbx_description
1 polymer ?
#
loop_
_entity_poly.entity_id
_entity_poly.type
_entity_poly.pdbx_seq_one_letter_code
_entity_poly.pdbx_strand_id
1 'polypeptide(L)'
;KAPYSCPMCKLQLGPILELQKNFQLCSIVEAFLATTSKGQQGKGSAEEKKELVPCDFCLDWSQPAVKTCLICDASLCQAHLNKHNAKASQQDHILVEVGAGSVAEERRCLEHGRLLECYCQDEGQYICMLCSIAGCHKGHSIITLKEA
;
A
#
# COMPACT_ATOMS: atom_id res chain seq x y z
N LYS A 1 -29.64 -23.20 9.57
CA LYS A 1 -28.28 -22.64 9.34
C LYS A 1 -28.06 -22.60 7.84
N ALA A 2 -27.68 -21.45 7.28
CA ALA A 2 -27.39 -21.34 5.86
C ALA A 2 -26.13 -22.18 5.52
N PRO A 3 -26.10 -22.90 4.39
CA PRO A 3 -24.90 -23.59 3.90
C PRO A 3 -23.79 -22.57 3.64
N TYR A 4 -22.55 -22.91 3.99
CA TYR A 4 -21.39 -22.08 3.68
C TYR A 4 -21.09 -22.22 2.19
N SER A 5 -20.63 -21.16 1.50
CA SER A 5 -20.25 -21.25 0.10
C SER A 5 -18.78 -20.91 -0.09
N CYS A 6 -18.06 -21.73 -0.86
CA CYS A 6 -16.70 -21.38 -1.24
C CYS A 6 -16.72 -20.11 -2.13
N PRO A 7 -16.01 -19.04 -1.76
CA PRO A 7 -16.05 -17.78 -2.51
C PRO A 7 -15.49 -17.92 -3.93
N MET A 8 -14.61 -18.90 -4.17
CA MET A 8 -13.96 -19.13 -5.46
C MET A 8 -14.75 -20.05 -6.38
N CYS A 9 -15.17 -21.24 -5.91
CA CYS A 9 -15.85 -22.23 -6.76
C CYS A 9 -17.37 -22.30 -6.55
N LYS A 10 -17.93 -21.49 -5.65
CA LYS A 10 -19.37 -21.41 -5.31
C LYS A 10 -19.99 -22.70 -4.80
N LEU A 11 -19.18 -23.73 -4.55
CA LEU A 11 -19.62 -25.00 -4.00
C LEU A 11 -20.30 -24.75 -2.64
N GLN A 12 -21.51 -25.28 -2.50
CA GLN A 12 -22.27 -25.27 -1.26
C GLN A 12 -21.69 -26.33 -0.32
N LEU A 13 -21.15 -25.87 0.78
CA LEU A 13 -20.56 -26.66 1.84
C LEU A 13 -21.62 -26.91 2.93
N GLY A 14 -21.58 -28.09 3.53
CA GLY A 14 -22.54 -28.52 4.53
C GLY A 14 -22.63 -27.62 5.77
N PRO A 15 -23.67 -27.79 6.61
CA PRO A 15 -23.95 -26.92 7.76
C PRO A 15 -22.92 -27.03 8.91
N ILE A 16 -22.02 -28.02 8.86
CA ILE A 16 -20.93 -28.22 9.79
C ILE A 16 -19.64 -28.27 8.97
N LEU A 17 -18.85 -27.20 9.07
CA LEU A 17 -17.52 -27.12 8.52
C LEU A 17 -16.52 -27.04 9.67
N GLU A 18 -15.79 -28.11 9.90
CA GLU A 18 -14.60 -28.06 10.75
C GLU A 18 -13.39 -27.79 9.86
N LEU A 19 -13.06 -26.51 9.69
CA LEU A 19 -11.90 -26.10 8.89
C LEU A 19 -10.63 -26.59 9.58
N GLN A 20 -9.92 -27.51 8.93
CA GLN A 20 -8.62 -27.99 9.39
C GLN A 20 -7.51 -27.11 8.82
N LYS A 21 -6.48 -26.85 9.61
CA LYS A 21 -5.28 -26.16 9.14
C LYS A 21 -4.59 -27.01 8.07
N ASN A 22 -4.11 -26.37 7.01
CA ASN A 22 -3.23 -27.03 6.06
C ASN A 22 -1.81 -27.09 6.65
N PHE A 23 -1.48 -28.22 7.27
CA PHE A 23 -0.19 -28.42 7.93
C PHE A 23 1.00 -28.34 6.97
N GLN A 24 0.84 -28.72 5.70
CA GLN A 24 1.91 -28.62 4.71
C GLN A 24 2.28 -27.15 4.46
N LEU A 25 1.29 -26.28 4.29
CA LEU A 25 1.52 -24.85 4.14
C LEU A 25 2.12 -24.24 5.41
N CYS A 26 1.65 -24.64 6.60
CA CYS A 26 2.26 -24.21 7.86
C CYS A 26 3.75 -24.57 7.92
N SER A 27 4.12 -25.82 7.61
CA SER A 27 5.52 -26.26 7.62
C SER A 27 6.39 -25.50 6.60
N ILE A 28 5.85 -25.17 5.42
CA ILE A 28 6.55 -24.37 4.42
C ILE A 28 6.84 -22.96 4.96
N VAL A 29 5.85 -22.31 5.58
CA VAL A 29 6.00 -20.97 6.17
C VAL A 29 7.00 -21.01 7.34
N GLU A 30 6.91 -22.00 8.21
CA GLU A 30 7.84 -22.19 9.34
C GLU A 30 9.28 -22.39 8.86
N ALA A 31 9.50 -23.20 7.82
CA ALA A 31 10.82 -23.38 7.22
C ALA A 31 11.38 -22.08 6.63
N PHE A 32 10.53 -21.31 5.93
CA PHE A 32 10.90 -20.01 5.38
C PHE A 32 11.33 -19.02 6.48
N LEU A 33 10.55 -18.91 7.57
CA LEU A 33 10.88 -18.06 8.72
C LEU A 33 12.17 -18.51 9.43
N ALA A 34 12.41 -19.82 9.53
CA ALA A 34 13.64 -20.34 10.11
C ALA A 34 14.89 -19.95 9.29
N THR A 35 14.79 -19.93 7.96
CA THR A 35 15.91 -19.55 7.08
C THR A 35 16.22 -18.05 7.07
N THR A 36 15.21 -17.19 7.27
CA THR A 36 15.38 -15.72 7.30
C THR A 36 15.99 -15.23 8.62
N SER A 37 15.76 -15.93 9.74
CA SER A 37 16.32 -15.58 11.06
C SER A 37 17.85 -15.78 11.19
N LYS A 38 18.48 -16.60 10.34
CA LYS A 38 19.93 -16.91 10.41
C LYS A 38 20.84 -15.91 9.69
N GLY A 39 20.29 -14.94 8.96
CA GLY A 39 21.05 -13.96 8.17
C GLY A 39 21.40 -12.65 8.89
N GLN A 40 20.89 -12.40 10.10
CA GLN A 40 21.11 -11.16 10.84
C GLN A 40 22.39 -11.22 11.71
N GLN A 41 23.56 -11.37 11.08
CA GLN A 41 24.82 -10.95 11.70
C GLN A 41 25.72 -10.31 10.64
N GLY A 42 25.50 -9.02 10.43
CA GLY A 42 26.39 -8.13 9.67
C GLY A 42 26.69 -6.89 10.50
N LYS A 43 27.98 -6.63 10.71
CA LYS A 43 28.59 -5.59 11.54
C LYS A 43 28.09 -4.17 11.22
N GLY A 44 28.15 -3.32 12.25
CA GLY A 44 27.56 -1.98 12.23
C GLY A 44 28.43 -0.84 11.71
N SER A 45 27.84 0.34 11.74
CA SER A 45 28.47 1.63 12.01
C SER A 45 27.39 2.54 12.60
N ALA A 46 27.78 3.30 13.62
CA ALA A 46 26.93 4.29 14.25
C ALA A 46 26.93 5.54 13.38
N GLU A 47 25.94 5.66 12.52
CA GLU A 47 25.53 6.91 11.87
C GLU A 47 24.01 6.95 11.97
N GLU A 48 23.46 8.13 12.29
CA GLU A 48 22.03 8.37 12.56
C GLU A 48 21.14 7.48 11.70
N LYS A 49 20.53 6.47 12.32
CA LYS A 49 19.60 5.57 11.66
C LYS A 49 18.36 6.38 11.28
N LYS A 50 18.39 7.05 10.13
CA LYS A 50 17.17 7.21 9.33
C LYS A 50 16.66 5.80 9.15
N GLU A 51 15.56 5.47 9.80
CA GLU A 51 14.88 4.19 9.62
C GLU A 51 14.55 4.07 8.14
N LEU A 52 15.38 3.33 7.41
CA LEU A 52 15.22 3.15 5.97
C LEU A 52 13.98 2.29 5.76
N VAL A 53 12.94 2.87 5.15
CA VAL A 53 11.70 2.13 4.87
C VAL A 53 12.02 0.96 3.92
N PRO A 54 11.65 -0.28 4.26
CA PRO A 54 11.90 -1.44 3.42
C PRO A 54 11.02 -1.44 2.17
N CYS A 55 11.43 -2.15 1.13
CA CYS A 55 10.60 -2.39 -0.04
C CYS A 55 9.57 -3.50 0.22
N ASP A 56 8.32 -3.27 -0.17
CA ASP A 56 7.20 -4.19 0.07
C ASP A 56 7.18 -5.45 -0.80
N PHE A 57 7.88 -5.42 -1.94
CA PHE A 57 7.83 -6.51 -2.94
C PHE A 57 9.05 -7.43 -2.93
N CYS A 58 10.08 -7.11 -2.12
CA CYS A 58 11.23 -7.97 -1.95
C CYS A 58 10.87 -9.17 -1.06
N LEU A 59 11.14 -10.39 -1.54
CA LEU A 59 10.77 -11.62 -0.81
C LEU A 59 11.82 -12.04 0.23
N ASP A 60 13.11 -12.02 -0.12
CA ASP A 60 14.17 -12.53 0.76
C ASP A 60 14.89 -11.39 1.51
N TRP A 61 15.65 -10.59 0.77
CA TRP A 61 16.41 -9.46 1.32
C TRP A 61 15.75 -8.16 0.91
N SER A 62 14.94 -7.60 1.81
CA SER A 62 14.28 -6.31 1.54
C SER A 62 15.32 -5.22 1.40
N GLN A 63 15.41 -4.70 0.17
CA GLN A 63 16.24 -3.55 -0.16
C GLN A 63 15.54 -2.28 0.34
N PRO A 64 16.30 -1.24 0.74
CA PRO A 64 15.70 0.03 1.10
C PRO A 64 14.88 0.57 -0.07
N ALA A 65 13.67 1.03 0.22
CA ALA A 65 12.84 1.67 -0.77
C ALA A 65 13.46 3.02 -1.14
N VAL A 66 13.35 3.38 -2.42
CA VAL A 66 13.78 4.68 -2.94
C VAL A 66 12.59 5.60 -3.14
N LYS A 67 11.42 5.05 -3.50
CA LYS A 67 10.18 5.82 -3.69
C LYS A 67 8.96 5.08 -3.15
N THR A 68 7.96 5.83 -2.71
CA THR A 68 6.63 5.32 -2.37
C THR A 68 5.65 5.73 -3.44
N CYS A 69 4.92 4.77 -3.99
CA CYS A 69 3.80 5.02 -4.89
C CYS A 69 2.54 5.28 -4.08
N LEU A 70 1.96 6.47 -4.23
CA LEU A 70 0.76 6.88 -3.50
C LEU A 70 -0.52 6.21 -4.03
N ILE A 71 -0.49 5.66 -5.24
CA ILE A 71 -1.64 4.95 -5.82
C ILE A 71 -1.60 3.47 -5.44
N CYS A 72 -0.41 2.86 -5.37
CA CYS A 72 -0.26 1.47 -4.96
C CYS A 72 -0.15 1.27 -3.44
N ASP A 73 -0.05 2.37 -2.68
CA ASP A 73 0.27 2.36 -1.25
C ASP A 73 1.49 1.47 -0.92
N ALA A 74 2.53 1.60 -1.75
CA ALA A 74 3.69 0.71 -1.68
C ALA A 74 5.03 1.43 -1.89
N SER A 75 6.00 1.08 -1.06
CA SER A 75 7.40 1.49 -1.07
C SER A 75 8.24 0.53 -1.92
N LEU A 76 8.92 1.08 -2.91
CA LEU A 76 9.62 0.36 -3.97
C LEU A 76 11.13 0.62 -3.90
N CYS A 77 11.94 -0.44 -3.87
CA CYS A 77 13.37 -0.35 -4.19
C CYS A 77 13.57 -0.10 -5.69
N GLN A 78 14.78 0.27 -6.11
CA GLN A 78 15.04 0.64 -7.51
C GLN A 78 14.62 -0.42 -8.53
N ALA A 79 14.82 -1.70 -8.23
CA ALA A 79 14.44 -2.79 -9.13
C ALA A 79 12.92 -2.90 -9.30
N HIS A 80 12.16 -2.78 -8.20
CA HIS A 80 10.70 -2.82 -8.25
C HIS A 80 10.11 -1.53 -8.82
N LEU A 81 10.76 -0.38 -8.60
CA LEU A 81 10.41 0.89 -9.23
C LEU A 81 10.56 0.82 -10.76
N ASN A 82 11.65 0.24 -11.27
CA ASN A 82 11.84 0.08 -12.71
C ASN A 82 10.75 -0.80 -13.34
N LYS A 83 10.41 -1.93 -12.69
CA LYS A 83 9.31 -2.80 -13.14
C LYS A 83 7.95 -2.11 -13.07
N HIS A 84 7.74 -1.29 -12.04
CA HIS A 84 6.54 -0.48 -11.88
C HIS A 84 6.40 0.49 -13.08
N ASN A 85 7.43 1.28 -13.38
CA ASN A 85 7.39 2.27 -14.46
C ASN A 85 7.37 1.66 -15.87
N ALA A 86 7.82 0.41 -16.02
CA ALA A 86 7.73 -0.30 -17.29
C ALA A 86 6.29 -0.67 -17.69
N LYS A 87 5.35 -0.72 -16.74
CA LYS A 87 3.93 -1.02 -17.04
C LYS A 87 3.20 0.26 -17.40
N ALA A 88 2.59 0.29 -18.60
CA ALA A 88 1.86 1.44 -19.10
C ALA A 88 0.78 1.95 -18.11
N SER A 89 0.07 1.04 -17.43
CA SER A 89 -0.96 1.40 -16.45
C SER A 89 -0.43 2.05 -15.17
N GLN A 90 0.89 2.08 -14.95
CA GLN A 90 1.52 2.55 -13.72
C GLN A 90 2.44 3.75 -13.95
N GLN A 91 2.58 4.23 -15.19
CA GLN A 91 3.46 5.36 -15.52
C GLN A 91 2.99 6.68 -14.93
N ASP A 92 1.68 6.89 -14.85
CA ASP A 92 1.07 8.11 -14.31
C ASP A 92 0.87 8.07 -12.79
N HIS A 93 1.38 7.04 -12.11
CA HIS A 93 1.28 6.98 -10.67
C HIS A 93 2.20 7.99 -10.00
N ILE A 94 1.69 8.62 -8.94
CA ILE A 94 2.45 9.60 -8.16
C ILE A 94 3.44 8.87 -7.26
N LEU A 95 4.73 9.17 -7.43
CA LEU A 95 5.84 8.60 -6.66
C LEU A 95 6.50 9.71 -5.82
N VAL A 96 6.73 9.45 -4.54
CA VAL A 96 7.38 10.38 -3.59
C VAL A 96 8.63 9.75 -2.98
N GLU A 97 9.58 10.57 -2.54
CA GLU A 97 10.81 10.11 -1.89
C GLU A 97 10.51 9.43 -0.55
N VAL A 98 11.28 8.37 -0.26
CA VAL A 98 11.15 7.61 0.98
C VAL A 98 11.70 8.42 2.17
N GLY A 99 10.92 8.48 3.25
CA GLY A 99 11.21 9.36 4.40
C GLY A 99 10.41 10.66 4.39
N ALA A 100 9.67 10.95 3.33
CA ALA A 100 8.66 12.01 3.30
C ALA A 100 7.30 11.49 3.84
N GLY A 101 7.33 10.71 4.93
CA GLY A 101 6.13 10.12 5.53
C GLY A 101 5.06 11.18 5.83
N SER A 102 5.49 12.33 6.35
CA SER A 102 4.63 13.50 6.55
C SER A 102 4.03 14.01 5.24
N VAL A 103 4.77 14.03 4.13
CA VAL A 103 4.29 14.52 2.83
C VAL A 103 3.30 13.56 2.18
N ALA A 104 3.44 12.25 2.42
CA ALA A 104 2.48 11.25 1.96
C ALA A 104 1.16 11.30 2.74
N GLU A 105 1.23 11.56 4.06
CA GLU A 105 0.06 11.77 4.92
C GLU A 105 -0.60 13.13 4.65
N GLU A 106 0.17 14.21 4.46
CA GLU A 106 -0.31 15.55 4.08
C GLU A 106 -1.04 15.55 2.73
N ARG A 107 -0.76 14.58 1.85
CA ARG A 107 -1.45 14.43 0.57
C ARG A 107 -2.65 13.48 0.61
N ARG A 108 -3.08 13.03 1.79
CA ARG A 108 -4.30 12.23 1.95
C ARG A 108 -5.36 13.00 2.73
N CYS A 109 -6.60 12.83 2.30
CA CYS A 109 -7.76 13.26 3.05
C CYS A 109 -7.85 12.49 4.36
N LEU A 110 -7.92 13.20 5.48
CA LEU A 110 -8.01 12.60 6.81
C LEU A 110 -9.30 11.80 7.02
N GLU A 111 -10.41 12.20 6.37
CA GLU A 111 -11.69 11.51 6.48
C GLU A 111 -11.78 10.25 5.61
N HIS A 112 -11.18 10.29 4.41
CA HIS A 112 -11.39 9.25 3.40
C HIS A 112 -10.14 8.40 3.09
N GLY A 113 -8.96 8.80 3.59
CA GLY A 113 -7.67 8.16 3.29
C GLY A 113 -7.24 8.25 1.82
N ARG A 114 -7.98 9.01 0.99
CA ARG A 114 -7.74 9.16 -0.45
C ARG A 114 -6.86 10.35 -0.76
N LEU A 115 -6.21 10.33 -1.91
CA LEU A 115 -5.36 11.43 -2.35
C LEU A 115 -6.15 12.74 -2.47
N LEU A 116 -5.50 13.82 -2.04
CA LEU A 116 -5.96 15.18 -2.24
C LEU A 116 -5.68 15.57 -3.70
N GLU A 117 -6.67 15.32 -4.56
CA GLU A 117 -6.59 15.51 -6.02
C GLU A 117 -7.39 16.74 -6.49
N CYS A 118 -8.05 17.43 -5.57
CA CYS A 118 -8.91 18.57 -5.88
C CYS A 118 -8.61 19.76 -4.97
N TYR A 119 -8.96 20.96 -5.44
CA TYR A 119 -8.93 22.17 -4.63
C TYR A 119 -10.34 22.79 -4.59
N CYS A 120 -10.86 22.98 -3.38
CA CYS A 120 -12.11 23.70 -3.14
C CYS A 120 -11.82 25.20 -3.13
N GLN A 121 -12.36 25.94 -4.09
CA GLN A 121 -12.15 27.38 -4.19
C GLN A 121 -12.88 28.15 -3.08
N ASP A 122 -14.04 27.64 -2.65
CA ASP A 122 -14.89 28.31 -1.68
C ASP A 122 -14.26 28.33 -0.28
N GLU A 123 -13.51 27.28 0.07
CA GLU A 123 -12.86 27.13 1.38
C GLU A 123 -11.33 27.19 1.33
N GLY A 124 -10.76 27.29 0.14
CA GLY A 124 -9.32 27.45 -0.06
C GLY A 124 -8.46 26.27 0.39
N GLN A 125 -8.96 25.04 0.26
CA GLN A 125 -8.29 23.83 0.76
C GLN A 125 -8.26 22.69 -0.24
N TYR A 126 -7.23 21.84 -0.11
CA TYR A 126 -7.12 20.61 -0.90
C TYR A 126 -8.01 19.51 -0.32
N ILE A 127 -8.77 18.85 -1.19
CA ILE A 127 -9.75 17.81 -0.83
C ILE A 127 -9.59 16.59 -1.75
N CYS A 128 -10.14 15.45 -1.34
CA CYS A 128 -10.24 14.29 -2.23
C CYS A 128 -11.53 14.30 -3.07
N MET A 129 -11.61 13.48 -4.11
CA MET A 129 -12.82 13.35 -4.94
C MET A 129 -14.06 12.89 -4.16
N LEU A 130 -13.92 12.18 -3.03
CA LEU A 130 -15.09 11.80 -2.21
C LEU A 130 -15.67 13.00 -1.45
N CYS A 131 -14.79 13.89 -0.97
CA CYS A 131 -15.19 15.14 -0.33
C CYS A 131 -16.08 16.01 -1.23
N SER A 132 -15.81 16.02 -2.55
CA SER A 132 -16.55 16.81 -3.53
C SER A 132 -17.93 16.22 -3.90
N ILE A 133 -18.07 14.89 -3.95
CA ILE A 133 -19.30 14.23 -4.43
C ILE A 133 -20.25 13.82 -3.31
N ALA A 134 -19.71 13.41 -2.16
CA ALA A 134 -20.46 12.81 -1.07
C ALA A 134 -20.12 13.40 0.31
N GLY A 135 -19.08 14.23 0.42
CA GLY A 135 -18.66 14.86 1.66
C GLY A 135 -19.24 16.26 1.86
N CYS A 136 -18.64 16.99 2.80
CA CYS A 136 -19.03 18.34 3.21
C CYS A 136 -18.85 19.42 2.12
N HIS A 137 -18.07 19.15 1.06
CA HIS A 137 -17.83 20.12 -0.02
C HIS A 137 -18.77 19.92 -1.22
N LYS A 138 -19.87 19.18 -1.02
CA LYS A 138 -20.83 18.93 -2.08
C LYS A 138 -21.49 20.22 -2.54
N GLY A 139 -21.30 20.56 -3.81
CA GLY A 139 -21.84 21.78 -4.43
C GLY A 139 -20.92 23.00 -4.34
N HIS A 140 -19.72 22.85 -3.79
CA HIS A 140 -18.69 23.90 -3.83
C HIS A 140 -18.05 24.00 -5.21
N SER A 141 -17.42 25.13 -5.51
CA SER A 141 -16.57 25.28 -6.69
C SER A 141 -15.25 24.52 -6.52
N ILE A 142 -15.00 23.54 -7.38
CA ILE A 142 -13.89 22.57 -7.22
C ILE A 142 -13.12 22.44 -8.54
N ILE A 143 -11.80 22.54 -8.46
CA ILE A 143 -10.88 22.32 -9.58
C ILE A 143 -10.04 21.07 -9.33
N THR A 144 -9.72 20.32 -10.40
CA THR A 144 -8.86 19.14 -10.30
C THR A 144 -7.39 19.51 -10.47
N LEU A 145 -6.51 18.87 -9.71
CA LEU A 145 -5.06 19.12 -9.78
C LEU A 145 -4.40 18.53 -11.03
N LYS A 146 -5.11 17.73 -11.82
CA LYS A 146 -4.63 17.23 -13.12
C LYS A 146 -4.73 18.29 -14.23
N GLU A 147 -5.44 19.39 -14.00
CA GLU A 147 -5.77 20.41 -15.02
C GLU A 147 -5.26 21.82 -14.64
N ALA A 148 -4.36 21.93 -13.65
CA ALA A 148 -3.76 23.19 -13.21
C ALA A 148 -2.36 23.41 -13.81
#